data_AF-A0AAE0T0M4-F1
#
_entry.id   AF-A0AAE0T0M4-F1
#
_cell.length_a   1.000
_cell.length_b   1.000
_cell.length_c   1.000
_cell.angle_alpha   90.00
_cell.angle_beta   90.00
_cell.angle_gamma   90.00
#
_symmetry.space_group_name_H-M   'P 1'
#
loop_
_entity.id
_entity.type
_entity.pdbx_description
1 polymer ?
#
loop_
_entity_poly.entity_id
_entity_poly.type
_entity_poly.pdbx_seq_one_letter_code
_entity_poly.pdbx_strand_id
1 'polypeptide(L)'
;MGCNSSNIDEPAVVFSSPPPSSPVSLVDLETVDLLQEPASEDQEIYISPHEEGYPKPVPTKGKRDDIYKVEDFTKIDERARNATDEHAKSYENLVEYLTSGLDTNLQKLRAIFVWMGSQSFMSRKIPGNVNIDTPLGYIRLIQKRKGSYSSFLALLCR
;
A
#
# COMPACT_ATOMS: atom_id res chain seq x y z
N MET A 1 17.16 -38.07 74.47
CA MET A 1 15.88 -37.60 75.04
C MET A 1 15.66 -36.19 74.57
N GLY A 2 14.51 -35.91 73.96
CA GLY A 2 14.14 -34.58 73.47
C GLY A 2 13.90 -34.53 71.96
N CYS A 3 12.90 -35.27 71.49
CA CYS A 3 12.18 -34.88 70.28
C CYS A 3 11.48 -33.55 70.57
N ASN A 4 11.50 -32.59 69.64
CA ASN A 4 10.45 -31.60 69.53
C ASN A 4 10.30 -31.20 68.06
N SER A 5 9.16 -31.61 67.53
CA SER A 5 8.61 -31.27 66.22
C SER A 5 8.24 -29.80 66.16
N SER A 6 8.62 -29.13 65.08
CA SER A 6 8.00 -27.88 64.66
C SER A 6 7.57 -28.06 63.21
N ASN A 7 6.29 -28.43 63.06
CA ASN A 7 5.55 -28.33 61.80
C ASN A 7 5.62 -26.87 61.31
N ILE A 8 6.14 -26.67 60.11
CA ILE A 8 5.94 -25.43 59.37
C ILE A 8 4.86 -25.75 58.34
N ASP A 9 3.65 -25.25 58.61
CA ASP A 9 2.52 -25.23 57.69
C ASP A 9 2.94 -24.54 56.39
N GLU A 10 2.91 -25.31 55.31
CA GLU A 10 3.03 -24.82 53.94
C GLU A 10 1.65 -24.31 53.50
N PRO A 11 1.44 -23.00 53.24
CA PRO A 11 0.18 -22.56 52.70
C PRO A 11 0.10 -22.96 51.23
N ALA A 12 -0.79 -23.91 50.93
CA ALA A 12 -1.20 -24.27 49.59
C ALA A 12 -1.61 -23.02 48.80
N VAL A 13 -0.76 -22.59 47.86
CA VAL A 13 -1.10 -21.54 46.91
C VAL A 13 -2.09 -22.13 45.92
N VAL A 14 -3.37 -21.87 46.15
CA VAL A 14 -4.46 -22.23 45.24
C VAL A 14 -4.25 -21.46 43.94
N PHE A 15 -3.71 -22.15 42.94
CA PHE A 15 -3.61 -21.65 41.57
C PHE A 15 -5.03 -21.56 40.99
N SER A 16 -5.69 -20.42 41.18
CA SER A 16 -6.95 -20.12 40.52
C SER A 16 -6.67 -19.92 39.04
N SER A 17 -6.98 -20.92 38.21
CA SER A 17 -6.96 -20.77 36.76
C SER A 17 -7.87 -19.60 36.34
N PRO A 18 -7.44 -18.72 35.43
CA PRO A 18 -8.31 -17.71 34.89
C PRO A 18 -9.45 -18.37 34.10
N PRO A 19 -10.68 -17.83 34.16
CA PRO A 19 -11.80 -18.36 33.39
C PRO A 19 -11.48 -18.30 31.88
N PRO A 20 -12.01 -19.23 31.07
CA PRO A 20 -11.84 -19.17 29.62
C PRO A 20 -12.41 -17.85 29.12
N SER A 21 -11.52 -16.97 28.68
CA SER A 21 -11.88 -15.74 27.99
C SER A 21 -12.73 -16.11 26.78
N SER A 22 -13.96 -15.61 26.80
CA SER A 22 -14.95 -15.71 25.72
C SER A 22 -14.31 -15.53 24.35
N PRO A 23 -14.82 -16.22 23.31
CA PRO A 23 -14.30 -16.09 21.96
C PRO A 23 -14.37 -14.61 21.55
N VAL A 24 -13.20 -14.05 21.27
CA VAL A 24 -13.08 -12.72 20.68
C VAL A 24 -13.83 -12.79 19.36
N SER A 25 -14.98 -12.14 19.30
CA SER A 25 -15.75 -11.97 18.07
C SER A 25 -14.80 -11.41 17.02
N LEU A 26 -14.72 -12.11 15.90
CA LEU A 26 -14.01 -11.72 14.70
C LEU A 26 -14.58 -10.37 14.26
N VAL A 27 -13.99 -9.28 14.74
CA VAL A 27 -14.36 -7.94 14.31
C VAL A 27 -14.00 -7.85 12.83
N ASP A 28 -15.02 -7.55 12.04
CA ASP A 28 -14.96 -7.39 10.61
C ASP A 28 -13.71 -6.61 10.21
N LEU A 29 -12.87 -7.23 9.37
CA LEU A 29 -12.00 -6.47 8.48
C LEU A 29 -12.93 -5.69 7.56
N GLU A 30 -13.39 -4.54 8.01
CA GLU A 30 -13.95 -3.52 7.13
C GLU A 30 -12.93 -3.35 6.01
N THR A 31 -13.35 -3.73 4.81
CA THR A 31 -12.71 -3.43 3.55
C THR A 31 -12.75 -1.91 3.39
N VAL A 32 -11.91 -1.21 4.14
CA VAL A 32 -11.65 0.21 3.91
C VAL A 32 -11.13 0.28 2.50
N ASP A 33 -11.96 0.77 1.58
CA ASP A 33 -11.55 0.99 0.20
C ASP A 33 -10.43 2.03 0.22
N LEU A 34 -9.21 1.51 0.17
CA LEU A 34 -7.98 2.30 0.22
C LEU A 34 -7.90 3.24 -0.99
N LEU A 35 -8.72 3.03 -2.03
CA LEU A 35 -8.78 3.81 -3.25
C LEU A 35 -9.95 4.81 -3.29
N GLN A 36 -10.78 4.90 -2.24
CA GLN A 36 -11.90 5.85 -2.21
C GLN A 36 -11.38 7.29 -2.38
N GLU A 37 -11.65 7.88 -3.55
CA GLU A 37 -11.40 9.29 -3.82
C GLU A 37 -12.32 10.16 -2.94
N PRO A 38 -11.90 11.37 -2.53
CA PRO A 38 -12.77 12.26 -1.77
C PRO A 38 -14.04 12.52 -2.60
N ALA A 39 -15.20 12.33 -1.98
CA ALA A 39 -16.51 12.44 -2.61
C ALA A 39 -16.72 13.82 -3.27
N SER A 40 -16.31 13.94 -4.53
CA SER A 40 -16.94 14.86 -5.46
C SER A 40 -18.28 14.22 -5.83
N GLU A 41 -19.35 15.00 -5.72
CA GLU A 41 -20.74 14.62 -6.05
C GLU A 41 -20.83 13.57 -7.16
N ASP A 42 -21.51 12.44 -6.88
CA ASP A 42 -21.77 11.34 -7.81
C ASP A 42 -22.68 11.83 -8.96
N GLN A 43 -22.14 12.62 -9.89
CA GLN A 43 -22.75 12.76 -11.19
C GLN A 43 -22.43 11.49 -11.97
N GLU A 44 -23.40 10.58 -12.06
CA GLU A 44 -23.37 9.51 -13.05
C GLU A 44 -23.13 10.14 -14.42
N ILE A 45 -21.93 9.96 -14.97
CA ILE A 45 -21.60 10.40 -16.32
C ILE A 45 -22.36 9.48 -17.26
N TYR A 46 -23.55 9.92 -17.72
CA TYR A 46 -24.27 9.25 -18.79
C TYR A 46 -23.50 9.43 -20.10
N ILE A 47 -22.70 8.44 -20.46
CA ILE A 47 -22.03 8.38 -21.76
C ILE A 47 -23.07 7.89 -22.78
N SER A 48 -23.58 8.81 -23.60
CA SER A 48 -24.45 8.43 -24.71
C SER A 48 -23.72 7.45 -25.63
N PRO A 49 -24.30 6.28 -25.97
CA PRO A 49 -23.68 5.32 -26.89
C PRO A 49 -23.47 5.87 -28.32
N HIS A 50 -24.06 7.03 -28.61
CA HIS A 50 -24.18 7.61 -29.94
C HIS A 50 -23.84 9.11 -29.92
N GLU A 51 -22.63 9.46 -29.51
CA GLU A 51 -22.10 10.78 -29.85
C GLU A 51 -21.77 10.83 -31.35
N GLU A 52 -22.50 11.68 -32.07
CA GLU A 52 -22.29 11.91 -33.50
C GLU A 52 -20.93 12.57 -33.72
N GLY A 53 -20.00 11.86 -34.37
CA GLY A 53 -18.63 12.32 -34.62
C GLY A 53 -17.52 11.45 -34.02
N TYR A 54 -17.84 10.53 -33.09
CA TYR A 54 -16.86 9.56 -32.61
C TYR A 54 -16.62 8.45 -33.65
N PRO A 55 -15.37 8.06 -33.93
CA PRO A 55 -15.12 6.91 -34.80
C PRO A 55 -15.70 5.65 -34.16
N LYS A 56 -16.29 4.77 -35.00
CA LYS A 56 -16.76 3.46 -34.54
C LYS A 56 -15.60 2.74 -33.83
N PRO A 57 -15.82 2.07 -32.68
CA PRO A 57 -14.78 1.28 -32.02
C PRO A 57 -14.20 0.26 -33.01
N VAL A 58 -12.92 0.38 -33.32
CA VAL A 58 -12.22 -0.58 -34.18
C VAL A 58 -11.38 -1.47 -33.28
N PRO A 59 -11.47 -2.80 -33.40
CA PRO A 59 -10.59 -3.71 -32.67
C PRO A 59 -9.12 -3.35 -32.94
N THR A 60 -8.31 -3.32 -31.88
CA THR A 60 -6.87 -3.16 -32.04
C THR A 60 -6.29 -4.35 -32.82
N LYS A 61 -5.29 -4.08 -33.66
CA LYS A 61 -4.69 -5.12 -34.52
C LYS A 61 -3.75 -6.07 -33.78
N GLY A 62 -3.24 -5.66 -32.61
CA GLY A 62 -2.29 -6.41 -31.81
C GLY A 62 -2.95 -7.27 -30.74
N LYS A 63 -2.26 -8.32 -30.32
CA LYS A 63 -2.66 -9.15 -29.18
C LYS A 63 -2.19 -8.50 -27.88
N ARG A 64 -2.85 -8.85 -26.78
CA ARG A 64 -2.40 -8.46 -25.42
C ARG A 64 -0.95 -8.89 -25.17
N ASP A 65 -0.59 -10.09 -25.60
CA ASP A 65 0.74 -10.67 -25.38
C ASP A 65 1.84 -9.96 -26.17
N ASP A 66 1.50 -9.14 -27.17
CA ASP A 66 2.46 -8.32 -27.91
C ASP A 66 2.95 -7.12 -27.08
N ILE A 67 2.13 -6.66 -26.12
CA ILE A 67 2.41 -5.48 -25.29
C ILE A 67 2.69 -5.82 -23.82
N TYR A 68 2.28 -7.00 -23.36
CA TYR A 68 2.41 -7.40 -21.96
C TYR A 68 2.83 -8.86 -21.83
N LYS A 69 4.04 -9.08 -21.34
CA LYS A 69 4.59 -10.39 -20.99
C LYS A 69 5.13 -10.34 -19.57
N VAL A 70 4.72 -11.28 -18.73
CA VAL A 70 5.03 -11.24 -17.28
C VAL A 70 6.55 -11.27 -17.03
N GLU A 71 7.27 -11.96 -17.90
CA GLU A 71 8.72 -12.13 -17.87
C GLU A 71 9.44 -10.78 -17.99
N ASP A 72 8.89 -9.86 -18.80
CA ASP A 72 9.45 -8.53 -19.04
C ASP A 72 9.34 -7.61 -17.79
N PHE A 73 8.40 -7.91 -16.89
CA PHE A 73 8.14 -7.09 -15.70
C PHE A 73 8.69 -7.68 -14.40
N THR A 74 9.11 -8.94 -14.38
CA THR A 74 9.54 -9.60 -13.13
C THR A 74 10.70 -8.85 -12.46
N LYS A 75 11.75 -8.51 -13.24
CA LYS A 75 12.90 -7.73 -12.74
C LYS A 75 12.53 -6.30 -12.33
N ILE A 76 11.57 -5.71 -13.04
CA ILE A 76 11.08 -4.36 -12.77
C ILE A 76 10.34 -4.33 -11.44
N ASP A 77 9.45 -5.30 -11.23
CA ASP A 77 8.69 -5.47 -10.01
C ASP A 77 9.61 -5.72 -8.81
N GLU A 78 10.66 -6.55 -8.96
CA GLU A 78 11.68 -6.78 -7.92
C GLU A 78 12.45 -5.51 -7.57
N ARG A 79 12.95 -4.78 -8.57
CA ARG A 79 13.65 -3.51 -8.36
C ARG A 79 12.76 -2.50 -7.64
N ALA A 80 11.50 -2.40 -8.04
CA ALA A 80 10.53 -1.51 -7.42
C ALA A 80 10.30 -1.85 -5.94
N ARG A 81 10.15 -3.13 -5.58
CA ARG A 81 10.01 -3.57 -4.18
C ARG A 81 11.27 -3.34 -3.33
N ASN A 82 12.45 -3.37 -3.95
CA ASN A 82 13.73 -3.18 -3.27
C ASN A 82 14.13 -1.70 -3.10
N ALA A 83 13.32 -0.76 -3.60
CA ALA A 83 13.60 0.66 -3.42
C ALA A 83 13.54 1.04 -1.93
N THR A 84 14.67 1.50 -1.41
CA THR A 84 14.80 1.97 -0.02
C THR A 84 14.29 3.40 0.14
N ASP A 85 14.07 3.80 1.39
CA ASP A 85 13.65 5.17 1.75
C ASP A 85 14.61 6.27 1.32
N GLU A 86 15.88 5.91 1.13
CA GLU A 86 16.91 6.81 0.62
C GLU A 86 16.56 7.35 -0.77
N HIS A 87 15.98 6.50 -1.63
CA HIS A 87 15.51 6.92 -2.95
C HIS A 87 14.28 7.82 -2.84
N ALA A 88 13.42 7.59 -1.84
CA ALA A 88 12.18 8.33 -1.62
C ALA A 88 12.36 9.70 -0.92
N LYS A 89 13.61 10.15 -0.72
CA LYS A 89 13.94 11.50 -0.21
C LYS A 89 13.71 12.61 -1.23
N SER A 90 13.68 12.29 -2.52
CA SER A 90 13.38 13.22 -3.61
C SER A 90 12.57 12.49 -4.69
N TYR A 91 11.70 13.22 -5.39
CA TYR A 91 10.96 12.67 -6.53
C TYR A 91 11.90 12.25 -7.66
N GLU A 92 12.89 13.09 -7.98
CA GLU A 92 13.86 12.83 -9.05
C GLU A 92 14.64 11.54 -8.80
N ASN A 93 15.22 11.40 -7.59
CA ASN A 93 15.98 10.20 -7.23
C ASN A 93 15.13 8.92 -7.29
N LEU A 94 13.88 9.01 -6.82
CA LEU A 94 12.97 7.86 -6.84
C LEU A 94 12.60 7.49 -8.27
N VAL A 95 12.16 8.45 -9.08
CA VAL A 95 11.74 8.20 -10.46
C VAL A 95 12.92 7.71 -11.30
N GLU A 96 14.10 8.31 -11.15
CA GLU A 96 15.31 7.85 -11.80
C GLU A 96 15.66 6.42 -11.38
N TYR A 97 15.62 6.12 -10.07
CA TYR A 97 15.88 4.77 -9.58
C TYR A 97 14.86 3.77 -10.13
N LEU A 98 13.58 4.11 -10.26
CA LEU A 98 12.56 3.18 -10.72
C LEU A 98 12.58 2.99 -12.25
N THR A 99 12.92 4.04 -12.99
CA THR A 99 12.73 4.08 -14.46
C THR A 99 14.02 3.98 -15.27
N SER A 100 15.18 4.08 -14.63
CA SER A 100 16.48 4.00 -15.31
C SER A 100 16.65 2.64 -16.01
N GLY A 101 16.97 2.68 -17.31
CA GLY A 101 17.12 1.50 -18.15
C GLY A 101 15.81 0.85 -18.61
N LEU A 102 14.66 1.52 -18.45
CA LEU A 102 13.37 1.07 -18.98
C LEU A 102 13.02 1.82 -20.27
N ASP A 103 12.68 1.08 -21.32
CA ASP A 103 12.47 1.63 -22.66
C ASP A 103 11.03 2.09 -22.89
N THR A 104 10.06 1.33 -22.38
CA THR A 104 8.64 1.58 -22.66
C THR A 104 7.96 2.33 -21.52
N ASN A 105 6.97 3.16 -21.86
CA ASN A 105 6.14 3.84 -20.85
C ASN A 105 5.39 2.84 -19.96
N LEU A 106 5.00 1.68 -20.51
CA LEU A 106 4.33 0.63 -19.73
C LEU A 106 5.24 0.05 -18.65
N GLN A 107 6.51 -0.19 -18.96
CA GLN A 107 7.52 -0.62 -17.98
C GLN A 107 7.73 0.43 -16.88
N LYS A 108 7.87 1.71 -17.25
CA LYS A 108 8.03 2.82 -16.29
C LYS A 108 6.84 2.95 -15.36
N LEU A 109 5.63 2.93 -15.93
CA LEU A 109 4.38 2.98 -15.16
C LEU A 109 4.25 1.78 -14.22
N ARG A 110 4.61 0.58 -14.69
CA ARG A 110 4.60 -0.63 -13.86
C ARG A 110 5.55 -0.51 -12.68
N ALA A 111 6.77 0.00 -12.89
CA ALA A 111 7.75 0.20 -11.83
C ALA A 111 7.21 1.13 -10.73
N ILE A 112 6.64 2.28 -11.13
CA ILE A 112 6.04 3.26 -10.22
C ILE A 112 4.86 2.65 -9.47
N PHE A 113 3.96 1.97 -10.17
CA PHE A 113 2.75 1.40 -9.58
C PHE A 113 3.08 0.29 -8.57
N VAL A 114 4.05 -0.58 -8.87
CA VAL A 114 4.48 -1.64 -7.96
C VAL A 114 5.20 -1.07 -6.76
N TRP A 115 6.07 -0.07 -6.95
CA TRP A 115 6.70 0.63 -5.82
C TRP A 115 5.63 1.23 -4.91
N MET A 116 4.67 1.96 -5.49
CA MET A 116 3.58 2.58 -4.76
C MET A 116 2.78 1.52 -3.98
N GLY A 117 2.34 0.44 -4.63
CA GLY A 117 1.60 -0.65 -3.98
C GLY A 117 2.39 -1.42 -2.92
N SER A 118 3.73 -1.42 -2.98
CA SER A 118 4.59 -2.01 -1.94
C SER A 118 4.72 -1.14 -0.70
N GLN A 119 4.36 0.15 -0.78
CA GLN A 119 4.40 1.04 0.37
C GLN A 119 3.22 0.72 1.30
N SER A 120 3.52 0.40 2.55
CA SER A 120 2.51 0.22 3.59
C SER A 120 2.01 1.57 4.10
N PHE A 121 1.30 2.35 3.27
CA PHE A 121 0.90 3.73 3.58
C PHE A 121 0.29 3.88 4.96
N MET A 122 -0.62 2.99 5.38
CA MET A 122 -1.35 3.13 6.65
C MET A 122 -0.58 2.65 7.88
N SER A 123 0.36 1.69 7.73
CA SER A 123 1.07 1.08 8.86
C SER A 123 2.50 1.61 9.06
N ARG A 124 3.03 2.34 8.08
CA ARG A 124 4.40 2.85 8.11
C ARG A 124 4.55 4.05 9.03
N LYS A 125 5.53 3.98 9.94
CA LYS A 125 5.96 5.14 10.75
C LYS A 125 6.85 6.04 9.90
N ILE A 126 6.32 7.19 9.50
CA ILE A 126 7.09 8.23 8.79
C ILE A 126 7.56 9.27 9.79
N PRO A 127 8.86 9.65 9.79
CA PRO A 127 9.36 10.63 10.74
C PRO A 127 8.63 11.98 10.63
N GLY A 128 8.48 12.66 11.77
CA GLY A 128 7.68 13.88 11.87
C GLY A 128 8.24 15.10 11.12
N ASN A 129 9.52 15.09 10.78
CA ASN A 129 10.27 16.18 10.16
C ASN A 129 10.48 16.01 8.64
N VAL A 130 9.77 15.06 8.00
CA VAL A 130 9.88 14.84 6.55
C VAL A 130 9.28 16.04 5.79
N ASN A 131 10.02 16.51 4.79
CA ASN A 131 9.58 17.57 3.89
C ASN A 131 8.37 17.08 3.06
N ILE A 132 7.34 17.91 2.98
CA ILE A 132 6.09 17.63 2.25
C ILE A 132 6.33 17.44 0.74
N ASP A 133 7.36 18.09 0.18
CA ASP A 133 7.74 18.04 -1.23
C ASP A 133 8.62 16.83 -1.57
N THR A 134 8.44 15.73 -0.84
CA THR A 134 9.13 14.46 -1.07
C THR A 134 8.11 13.33 -1.20
N PRO A 135 8.44 12.22 -1.88
CA PRO A 135 7.58 11.05 -1.91
C PRO A 135 7.15 10.59 -0.51
N LEU A 136 8.07 10.57 0.46
CA LEU A 136 7.77 10.25 1.86
C LEU A 136 6.81 11.27 2.51
N GLY A 137 6.98 12.54 2.21
CA GLY A 137 6.09 13.61 2.65
C GLY A 137 4.66 13.43 2.13
N TYR A 138 4.52 13.01 0.86
CA TYR A 138 3.23 12.77 0.25
C TYR A 138 2.54 11.52 0.79
N ILE A 139 3.29 10.43 1.05
CA ILE A 139 2.76 9.24 1.75
C ILE A 139 2.13 9.67 3.10
N ARG A 140 2.77 10.61 3.81
CA ARG A 140 2.21 11.16 5.06
C ARG A 140 0.95 12.02 4.83
N LEU A 141 0.82 12.70 3.70
CA LEU A 141 -0.43 13.39 3.35
C LEU A 141 -1.56 12.40 3.15
N ILE A 142 -1.30 11.27 2.47
CA ILE A 142 -2.28 10.19 2.30
C ILE A 142 -2.68 9.60 3.67
N GLN A 143 -1.71 9.34 4.56
CA GLN A 143 -1.99 8.91 5.95
C GLN A 143 -2.92 9.87 6.70
N LYS A 144 -2.71 11.18 6.50
CA LYS A 144 -3.52 12.24 7.11
C LYS A 144 -4.82 12.53 6.37
N ARG A 145 -5.16 11.74 5.33
CA ARG A 145 -6.33 11.96 4.44
C ARG A 145 -6.33 13.34 3.77
N LYS A 146 -5.13 13.88 3.48
CA LYS A 146 -4.91 15.17 2.80
C LYS A 146 -4.35 15.02 1.38
N GLY A 147 -4.21 13.80 0.88
CA GLY A 147 -3.75 13.49 -0.47
C GLY A 147 -4.40 12.20 -0.97
N SER A 148 -4.42 12.00 -2.27
CA SER A 148 -4.96 10.80 -2.92
C SER A 148 -3.88 10.02 -3.66
N TYR A 149 -4.12 8.71 -3.83
CA TYR A 149 -3.22 7.84 -4.61
C TYR A 149 -3.12 8.29 -6.06
N SER A 150 -4.23 8.70 -6.68
CA SER A 150 -4.27 9.19 -8.06
C SER A 150 -3.39 10.43 -8.26
N SER A 151 -3.49 11.39 -7.34
CA SER A 151 -2.64 12.59 -7.37
C SER A 151 -1.17 12.25 -7.16
N PHE A 152 -0.87 11.30 -6.28
CA PHE A 152 0.51 10.86 -6.04
C PHE A 152 1.10 10.15 -7.25
N LEU A 153 0.33 9.26 -7.87
CA LEU A 153 0.72 8.57 -9.10
C LEU A 153 0.95 9.58 -10.23
N ALA A 154 0.06 10.55 -10.43
CA ALA A 154 0.22 11.60 -11.42
C ALA A 154 1.49 12.43 -11.18
N LEU A 155 1.82 12.71 -9.91
CA LEU A 155 3.04 13.42 -9.54
C LEU A 155 4.31 12.63 -9.85
N LEU A 156 4.30 11.31 -9.68
CA LEU A 156 5.43 10.42 -10.01
C LEU A 156 5.60 10.21 -11.52
N CYS A 157 4.54 10.42 -12.31
CA CYS A 157 4.55 10.26 -13.77
C CYS A 157 4.90 11.56 -14.53
N ARG A 158 5.19 12.65 -13.82
CA ARG A 158 5.45 13.98 -14.41
C ARG A 158 6.90 14.11 -14.89
#